data_AF-A0A919X019-F1
#
_entry.id   AF-A0A919X019-F1
#
_cell.length_a   1.000
_cell.length_b   1.000
_cell.length_c   1.000
_cell.angle_alpha   90.00
_cell.angle_beta   90.00
_cell.angle_gamma   90.00
#
_symmetry.space_group_name_H-M   'P 1'
#
loop_
_entity.id
_entity.type
_entity.pdbx_description
1 polymer ?
#
loop_
_entity_poly.entity_id
_entity_poly.type
_entity_poly.pdbx_seq_one_letter_code
_entity_poly.pdbx_strand_id
1 'polypeptide(L)' 'MKRKEESNTEKYTSAGTDIEEVKRLNENSGMSYNEAKEWLAKSTGGYNTSVYSDTDIEEVRRNNQGIQNENE' A
#
# COMPACT_ATOMS: atom_id res chain seq x y z
N MET A 1 -19.13 -35.19 5.43
CA MET A 1 -18.48 -34.29 4.44
C MET A 1 -19.58 -33.72 3.55
N LYS A 2 -19.92 -32.43 3.71
CA LYS A 2 -20.97 -31.78 2.90
C LYS A 2 -20.27 -31.06 1.75
N ARG A 3 -20.45 -31.56 0.53
CA ARG A 3 -19.95 -30.92 -0.70
C ARG A 3 -20.71 -29.61 -0.85
N LYS A 4 -20.00 -28.48 -0.83
CA LYS A 4 -20.58 -27.16 -1.05
C LYS A 4 -20.87 -27.09 -2.55
N GLU A 5 -22.14 -27.21 -2.93
CA GLU A 5 -22.53 -26.95 -4.31
C GLU A 5 -22.42 -25.45 -4.54
N GLU A 6 -21.46 -25.06 -5.39
CA GLU A 6 -21.29 -23.69 -5.85
C GLU A 6 -22.50 -23.33 -6.71
N SER A 7 -23.43 -22.60 -6.11
CA SER A 7 -24.60 -22.07 -6.79
C SER A 7 -24.13 -21.09 -7.88
N ASN A 8 -24.48 -21.40 -9.13
CA ASN A 8 -24.22 -20.60 -10.35
C ASN A 8 -24.66 -19.11 -10.28
N THR A 9 -25.36 -18.72 -9.22
CA THR A 9 -25.77 -17.35 -8.89
C THR A 9 -24.62 -16.44 -8.45
N GLU A 10 -23.46 -16.98 -8.07
CA GLU A 10 -22.30 -16.18 -7.67
C GLU A 10 -21.37 -15.79 -8.83
N LYS A 11 -21.69 -16.20 -10.08
CA LYS A 11 -20.82 -15.94 -11.24
C LYS A 11 -20.87 -14.48 -11.70
N TYR A 12 -22.03 -13.81 -11.59
CA TYR A 12 -22.21 -12.45 -12.08
C TYR A 12 -22.68 -11.51 -10.98
N THR A 13 -22.18 -10.27 -10.96
CA THR A 13 -22.70 -9.21 -10.09
C THR A 13 -24.09 -8.74 -10.55
N SER A 14 -24.77 -7.93 -9.72
CA SER A 14 -26.05 -7.29 -10.11
C SER A 14 -25.93 -6.39 -11.36
N ALA A 15 -24.72 -5.91 -11.66
CA ALA A 15 -24.40 -5.15 -12.86
C ALA A 15 -24.03 -6.06 -14.06
N GLY A 16 -24.07 -7.39 -13.92
CA GLY A 16 -23.72 -8.35 -14.97
C GLY A 16 -22.22 -8.61 -15.15
N THR A 17 -21.38 -8.22 -14.18
CA THR A 17 -19.92 -8.43 -14.25
C THR A 17 -19.56 -9.88 -13.92
N ASP A 18 -18.84 -10.58 -14.80
CA ASP A 18 -18.33 -11.93 -14.54
C ASP A 18 -17.20 -11.89 -13.50
N ILE A 19 -17.44 -12.50 -12.34
CA ILE A 19 -16.55 -12.49 -11.19
C ILE A 19 -15.29 -13.33 -11.46
N GLU A 20 -15.40 -14.43 -12.19
CA GLU A 20 -14.26 -15.30 -12.49
C GLU A 20 -13.31 -14.64 -13.48
N GLU A 21 -13.85 -13.94 -14.47
CA GLU A 21 -13.02 -13.17 -15.41
C GLU A 21 -12.30 -12.01 -14.71
N VAL A 22 -12.95 -11.32 -13.78
CA VAL A 22 -12.32 -10.24 -13.00
C VAL A 22 -11.18 -10.78 -12.12
N LYS A 23 -11.36 -11.93 -11.46
CA LYS A 23 -10.29 -12.57 -10.68
C LYS A 23 -9.08 -12.91 -11.57
N ARG A 24 -9.34 -13.54 -12.73
CA ARG A 24 -8.30 -13.87 -13.71
C ARG A 24 -7.55 -12.63 -14.20
N LEU A 25 -8.27 -11.54 -14.47
CA LEU A 25 -7.65 -10.28 -14.91
C LEU A 25 -6.83 -9.64 -13.78
N ASN A 26 -7.32 -9.66 -12.53
CA ASN A 26 -6.58 -9.15 -11.38
C ASN A 26 -5.29 -9.93 -11.12
N GLU A 27 -5.33 -11.26 -11.23
CA GLU A 27 -4.13 -12.12 -11.14
C GLU A 27 -3.10 -11.79 -12.23
N ASN A 28 -3.56 -11.30 -13.40
CA ASN A 28 -2.70 -10.91 -14.52
C ASN A 28 -2.40 -9.40 -14.57
N SER A 29 -2.90 -8.60 -13.62
CA SER A 29 -2.82 -7.13 -13.67
C SER A 29 -1.51 -6.54 -13.14
N GLY A 30 -0.61 -7.39 -12.64
CA GLY A 30 0.69 -6.99 -12.09
C GLY A 30 0.67 -6.83 -10.58
N MET A 31 1.58 -6.02 -10.03
CA MET A 31 1.67 -5.77 -8.59
C MET A 31 0.44 -5.02 -8.10
N SER A 32 -0.11 -5.43 -6.96
CA SER A 32 -1.08 -4.61 -6.24
C SER A 32 -0.47 -3.28 -5.82
N TYR A 33 -1.31 -2.30 -5.51
CA TYR A 33 -0.85 -0.99 -5.04
C TYR A 33 0.12 -1.08 -3.84
N ASN A 34 -0.16 -1.96 -2.88
CA ASN A 34 0.70 -2.13 -1.70
C ASN A 34 2.03 -2.77 -2.07
N GLU A 35 2.03 -3.75 -2.97
CA GLU A 35 3.25 -4.39 -3.47
C GLU A 35 4.08 -3.42 -4.31
N ALA A 36 3.44 -2.62 -5.17
CA ALA A 36 4.10 -1.57 -5.93
C ALA A 36 4.69 -0.50 -5.01
N LYS A 37 3.98 -0.10 -3.94
CA LYS A 37 4.48 0.85 -2.94
C LYS A 37 5.70 0.30 -2.19
N GLU A 38 5.65 -0.97 -1.76
CA GLU A 38 6.79 -1.63 -1.14
C GLU A 38 7.96 -1.78 -2.08
N TRP A 39 7.71 -2.20 -3.32
CA TRP A 39 8.73 -2.35 -4.36
C TRP A 39 9.38 -1.00 -4.66
N LEU A 40 8.59 0.07 -4.84
CA LEU A 40 9.10 1.42 -4.99
C LEU A 40 9.94 1.83 -3.78
N ALA A 41 9.48 1.58 -2.55
CA ALA A 41 10.26 1.87 -1.35
C ALA A 41 11.58 1.09 -1.27
N LYS A 42 11.61 -0.16 -1.74
CA LYS A 42 12.82 -1.03 -1.73
C LYS A 42 13.77 -0.75 -2.89
N SER A 43 13.25 -0.41 -4.07
CA SER A 43 14.00 -0.29 -5.32
C SER A 43 14.36 1.15 -5.68
N THR A 44 13.57 2.13 -5.24
CA THR A 44 13.74 3.56 -5.58
C THR A 44 13.66 4.50 -4.38
N GLY A 45 12.95 4.12 -3.32
CA GLY A 45 12.85 4.87 -2.08
C GLY A 45 14.14 4.74 -1.29
N GLY A 46 14.73 5.87 -0.90
CA GLY A 46 15.95 5.89 -0.09
C GLY A 46 17.27 5.81 -0.87
N TYR A 47 17.28 5.33 -2.12
CA TYR A 47 18.47 5.43 -2.97
C TYR A 47 18.52 6.83 -3.60
N ASN A 48 19.46 7.67 -3.15
CA ASN A 48 19.62 9.08 -3.53
C ASN A 48 18.51 10.07 -3.09
N THR A 49 17.57 9.70 -2.23
CA THR A 49 16.71 10.71 -1.55
C THR A 49 17.36 11.28 -0.30
N SER A 50 18.50 10.73 0.14
CA SER A 50 19.38 11.38 1.13
C SER A 50 19.90 12.73 0.63
N VAL A 51 20.04 12.89 -0.69
CA VAL A 51 20.51 14.13 -1.34
C VAL A 51 19.44 15.23 -1.36
N TYR A 52 18.18 14.87 -1.11
CA TYR A 52 17.04 15.81 -1.06
C TYR A 52 16.41 15.91 0.33
N SER A 53 16.95 15.19 1.31
CA SER A 53 16.52 15.25 2.70
C SER A 53 17.63 15.89 3.52
N ASP A 54 17.77 17.22 3.38
CA ASP A 54 18.67 18.04 4.22
C ASP A 54 18.19 18.11 5.70
N THR A 55 17.18 17.32 6.06
CA THR A 55 16.64 17.27 7.40
C THR A 55 17.58 16.51 8.33
N ASP A 56 18.36 17.24 9.12
CA ASP A 56 19.08 16.68 10.28
C ASP A 56 18.06 16.24 11.34
N ILE A 57 17.92 14.93 11.50
CA ILE A 57 16.99 14.31 12.45
C ILE A 57 17.32 14.72 13.90
N GLU A 58 18.60 14.95 14.21
CA GLU A 58 19.02 15.38 15.55
C GLU A 58 18.66 16.85 15.82
N GLU A 59 18.72 17.71 14.80
CA GLU A 59 18.26 19.10 14.89
C GLU A 59 16.74 19.17 15.12
N VAL A 60 15.97 18.41 14.35
CA VAL A 60 14.50 18.36 14.50
C VAL A 60 14.10 17.87 15.88
N ARG A 61 14.80 16.86 16.43
CA ARG A 61 14.56 16.37 17.79
C ARG A 61 14.82 17.42 18.84
N ARG A 62 15.94 18.14 18.74
CA ARG A 62 16.29 19.24 19.67
C ARG A 62 15.24 20.35 19.63
N ASN A 63 14.80 20.78 18.45
CA ASN A 63 13.79 21.82 18.31
C ASN A 63 12.45 21.39 18.92
N ASN A 64 12.00 20.16 18.65
CA ASN A 64 10.74 19.66 19.20
C ASN A 64 10.77 19.51 20.74
N GLN A 65 11.93 19.20 21.32
CA GLN A 65 12.08 19.13 22.78
C GLN A 65 12.25 20.51 23.43
N GLY A 66 12.96 21.45 22.77
CA GLY A 66 13.12 22.82 23.24
C GLY A 66 11.80 23.59 23.27
N ILE A 67 10.97 23.44 22.22
CA ILE A 67 9.65 24.07 22.11
C ILE A 67 8.69 23.59 23.22
N GLN A 68 8.88 22.39 23.78
CA GLN A 68 8.07 21.88 24.88
C GLN A 68 8.41 22.53 26.24
N ASN A 69 9.63 23.07 26.40
CA ASN A 69 10.09 23.66 27.66
C ASN A 69 9.94 25.19 27.72
N GLU A 70 9.55 25.85 26.63
CA GLU A 70 9.33 27.30 26.57
C GLU A 70 7.86 27.71 26.80
N ASN A 71 6.97 26.73 27.02
CA ASN A 71 5.53 26.94 27.21
C ASN A 71 5.04 26.58 28.64
N GLU A 72 5.94 26.48 29.62
CA GLU A 72 5.63 26.43 31.07
C GLU A 72 6.12 27.70 31.77
#